data_AF-A0A417C933-F1
#
_entry.id   AF-A0A417C933-F1
#
_cell.length_a   1.000
_cell.length_b   1.000
_cell.length_c   1.000
_cell.angle_alpha   90.00
_cell.angle_beta   90.00
_cell.angle_gamma   90.00
#
_symmetry.space_group_name_H-M   'P 1'
#
loop_
_entity.id
_entity.type
_entity.pdbx_description
1 polymer ?
#
loop_
_entity_poly.entity_id
_entity_poly.type
_entity_poly.pdbx_seq_one_letter_code
_entity_poly.pdbx_strand_id
1 'polypeptide(L)'
;MKKVLSILVVLMMLIGVTPTKIYAEDFEQMGNKAMNSYDKVESTLANVAEVSQDAQNHINIKLTKNIKGRLNFKIKGAYIVFDANGKTIDGSNCLEAICLEHNMGITLILKGNGTYIRGSNYSVFAGSGSQENNNENVIYIQSATLKGNPGVNGNGKIIVQPTDGNECMVTKDGENYFSQSIWSEEPFKNEDLHHTGTAADHVFVIKQVKHTHVMDQEVEKSEYLKQMATCVTPGIYYKSCVCGYSTKSDAAVFYTNALGHGYTKKIYSAFLRSKASNCQEHDTYWYVCTRCGKTSTVDFFEDTQSSGSHQYASELKASPTHHYYACTVEGCASVNNMEKHTASKWIIDEEATTSKEGLKHQECTVCHYVMQTSTIAKLNPEVKPTMTTENKTETKKQETKDNQTVKTGDPTNILEAMVLLVCSVIAIVIIKKRSERKE
;
A
#
# COMPACT_ATOMS: atom_id res chain seq x y z
N MET A 1 -50.19 6.05 -43.86
CA MET A 1 -50.83 5.27 -42.78
C MET A 1 -50.53 3.75 -42.80
N LYS A 2 -50.45 3.03 -43.94
CA LYS A 2 -50.29 1.56 -43.94
C LYS A 2 -48.96 0.97 -43.40
N LYS A 3 -47.87 1.73 -43.27
CA LYS A 3 -46.58 1.23 -42.74
C LYS A 3 -46.42 1.28 -41.20
N VAL A 4 -47.23 2.08 -40.50
CA VAL A 4 -47.16 2.18 -39.02
C VAL A 4 -47.91 1.03 -38.34
N LEU A 5 -49.07 0.66 -38.89
CA LEU A 5 -49.92 -0.39 -38.33
C LEU A 5 -49.22 -1.77 -38.28
N SER A 6 -48.36 -2.08 -39.25
CA SER A 6 -47.62 -3.35 -39.29
C SER A 6 -46.55 -3.46 -38.20
N ILE A 7 -46.08 -2.34 -37.65
CA ILE A 7 -45.11 -2.36 -36.54
C ILE A 7 -45.85 -2.58 -35.21
N LEU A 8 -47.02 -1.94 -35.01
CA LEU A 8 -47.85 -2.21 -33.82
C LEU A 8 -48.31 -3.68 -33.73
N VAL A 9 -48.71 -4.30 -34.85
CA VAL A 9 -49.17 -5.71 -34.82
C VAL A 9 -48.03 -6.66 -34.47
N VAL A 10 -46.82 -6.44 -34.99
CA VAL A 10 -45.63 -7.24 -34.60
C VAL A 10 -45.25 -7.00 -33.14
N LEU A 11 -45.34 -5.76 -32.64
CA LEU A 11 -45.03 -5.44 -31.25
C LEU A 11 -46.05 -6.03 -30.27
N MET A 12 -47.34 -6.10 -30.63
CA MET A 12 -48.36 -6.74 -29.78
C MET A 12 -48.32 -8.28 -29.83
N MET A 13 -47.75 -8.89 -30.88
CA MET A 13 -47.49 -10.34 -30.90
C MET A 13 -46.28 -10.76 -30.06
N LEU A 14 -45.40 -9.82 -29.68
CA LEU A 14 -44.30 -10.06 -28.73
C LEU A 14 -44.70 -9.99 -27.25
N ILE A 15 -45.98 -9.71 -26.95
CA ILE A 15 -46.58 -9.86 -25.61
C ILE A 15 -47.30 -11.23 -25.50
N GLY A 16 -46.99 -12.16 -26.41
CA GLY A 16 -47.49 -13.53 -26.44
C GLY A 16 -46.81 -14.43 -25.40
N VAL A 17 -47.33 -14.42 -24.17
CA VAL A 17 -47.10 -15.43 -23.13
C VAL A 17 -45.62 -15.70 -22.80
N THR A 18 -45.03 -14.88 -21.92
CA THR A 18 -44.11 -15.49 -20.95
C THR A 18 -44.93 -16.44 -20.07
N PRO A 19 -44.56 -17.73 -19.94
CA PRO A 19 -45.19 -18.59 -18.95
C PRO A 19 -44.64 -18.21 -17.58
N THR A 20 -45.15 -17.11 -17.01
CA THR A 20 -45.05 -16.81 -15.57
C THR A 20 -45.94 -17.74 -14.75
N LYS A 21 -45.87 -19.04 -15.05
CA LYS A 21 -45.59 -20.00 -13.99
C LYS A 21 -44.24 -19.65 -13.37
N ILE A 22 -44.27 -18.61 -12.54
CA ILE A 22 -43.66 -18.73 -11.23
C ILE A 22 -44.34 -19.97 -10.63
N TYR A 23 -43.70 -21.13 -10.80
CA TYR A 23 -43.99 -22.27 -9.95
C TYR A 23 -43.58 -21.80 -8.56
N ALA A 24 -44.53 -21.24 -7.81
CA ALA A 24 -44.41 -21.20 -6.38
C ALA A 24 -44.16 -22.64 -5.96
N GLU A 25 -43.00 -22.91 -5.39
CA GLU A 25 -42.61 -24.26 -4.98
C GLU A 25 -43.75 -24.85 -4.13
N ASP A 26 -44.32 -25.99 -4.54
CA ASP A 26 -45.52 -26.54 -3.90
C ASP A 26 -45.20 -27.00 -2.47
N PHE A 27 -45.47 -26.10 -1.52
CA PHE A 27 -45.18 -26.27 -0.09
C PHE A 27 -46.38 -26.84 0.68
N GLU A 28 -46.20 -28.02 1.28
CA GLU A 28 -47.14 -28.53 2.28
C GLU A 28 -47.11 -27.62 3.52
N GLN A 29 -48.27 -27.13 3.95
CA GLN A 29 -48.38 -26.19 5.07
C GLN A 29 -48.38 -26.95 6.41
N MET A 30 -47.21 -27.08 7.02
CA MET A 30 -47.04 -27.83 8.27
C MET A 30 -47.08 -26.94 9.51
N GLY A 31 -46.59 -25.71 9.44
CA GLY A 31 -46.42 -24.85 10.63
C GLY A 31 -45.45 -25.48 11.64
N ASN A 32 -45.61 -25.19 12.93
CA ASN A 32 -44.76 -25.76 13.99
C ASN A 32 -45.21 -27.19 14.36
N LYS A 33 -44.39 -28.19 14.04
CA LYS A 33 -44.64 -29.62 14.31
C LYS A 33 -43.65 -30.15 15.35
N ALA A 34 -44.12 -30.41 16.57
CA ALA A 34 -43.37 -31.11 17.60
C ALA A 34 -43.57 -32.63 17.50
N MET A 35 -42.49 -33.41 17.51
CA MET A 35 -42.50 -34.86 17.34
C MET A 35 -41.68 -35.52 18.46
N ASN A 36 -42.32 -36.35 19.29
CA ASN A 36 -41.78 -36.90 20.55
C ASN A 36 -41.70 -38.45 20.61
N SER A 37 -42.03 -39.13 19.52
CA SER A 37 -41.83 -40.58 19.33
C SER A 37 -41.65 -40.88 17.83
N TYR A 38 -41.20 -42.10 17.48
CA TYR A 38 -41.13 -42.56 16.10
C TYR A 38 -42.50 -42.45 15.41
N ASP A 39 -43.55 -43.04 16.02
CA ASP A 39 -44.92 -43.02 15.52
C ASP A 39 -45.41 -41.58 15.28
N LYS A 40 -44.94 -40.63 16.09
CA LYS A 40 -45.28 -39.21 15.92
C LYS A 40 -44.52 -38.54 14.78
N VAL A 41 -43.31 -38.98 14.45
CA VAL A 41 -42.62 -38.57 13.21
C VAL A 41 -43.35 -39.14 12.01
N GLU A 42 -43.57 -40.46 11.97
CA GLU A 42 -44.23 -41.17 10.87
C GLU A 42 -45.61 -40.57 10.57
N SER A 43 -46.51 -40.51 11.56
CA SER A 43 -47.86 -39.94 11.40
C SER A 43 -47.91 -38.44 11.12
N THR A 44 -46.84 -37.68 11.42
CA THR A 44 -46.79 -36.24 11.12
C THR A 44 -46.16 -35.95 9.76
N LEU A 45 -45.29 -36.83 9.26
CA LEU A 45 -44.56 -36.65 8.01
C LEU A 45 -45.06 -37.51 6.83
N ALA A 46 -45.97 -38.46 7.04
CA ALA A 46 -46.45 -39.40 6.01
C ALA A 46 -46.90 -38.75 4.68
N ASN A 47 -47.41 -37.50 4.71
CA ASN A 47 -47.85 -36.78 3.52
C ASN A 47 -46.70 -36.04 2.77
N VAL A 48 -45.50 -35.96 3.35
CA VAL A 48 -44.36 -35.14 2.88
C VAL A 48 -43.03 -35.89 2.85
N ALA A 49 -42.95 -37.10 3.41
CA ALA A 49 -41.73 -37.89 3.52
C ALA A 49 -42.01 -39.40 3.50
N GLU A 50 -41.08 -40.15 2.94
CA GLU A 50 -40.85 -41.54 3.29
C GLU A 50 -40.20 -41.56 4.69
N VAL A 51 -40.79 -42.28 5.66
CA VAL A 51 -40.25 -42.47 7.01
C VAL A 51 -40.08 -43.96 7.26
N SER A 52 -38.97 -44.35 7.87
CA SER A 52 -38.71 -45.72 8.31
C SER A 52 -37.76 -45.75 9.51
N GLN A 53 -37.63 -46.93 10.13
CA GLN A 53 -36.67 -47.19 11.18
C GLN A 53 -35.76 -48.36 10.79
N ASP A 54 -34.45 -48.24 11.02
CA ASP A 54 -33.49 -49.32 10.72
C ASP A 54 -33.25 -50.27 11.90
N ALA A 55 -32.44 -51.30 11.68
CA ALA A 55 -32.13 -52.33 12.67
C ALA A 55 -31.33 -51.82 13.89
N GLN A 56 -30.85 -50.57 13.85
CA GLN A 56 -30.18 -49.88 14.96
C GLN A 56 -31.14 -48.89 15.66
N ASN A 57 -32.42 -48.88 15.28
CA ASN A 57 -33.46 -47.95 15.71
C ASN A 57 -33.29 -46.50 15.20
N HIS A 58 -32.42 -46.24 14.20
CA HIS A 58 -32.28 -44.90 13.65
C HIS A 58 -33.50 -44.52 12.80
N ILE A 59 -34.00 -43.29 12.98
CA ILE A 59 -35.15 -42.77 12.26
C ILE A 59 -34.67 -42.22 10.92
N ASN A 60 -34.98 -42.91 9.83
CA ASN A 60 -34.67 -42.50 8.48
C ASN A 60 -35.85 -41.70 7.91
N ILE A 61 -35.59 -40.49 7.43
CA ILE A 61 -36.60 -39.56 6.89
C ILE A 61 -36.11 -39.09 5.52
N LYS A 62 -36.92 -39.26 4.48
CA LYS A 62 -36.61 -38.82 3.12
C LYS A 62 -37.76 -38.02 2.52
N LEU A 63 -37.56 -36.73 2.25
CA LEU A 63 -38.64 -35.84 1.81
C LEU A 63 -39.12 -36.15 0.38
N THR A 64 -40.44 -36.13 0.18
CA THR A 64 -41.11 -36.24 -1.12
C THR A 64 -41.64 -34.88 -1.60
N LYS A 65 -42.00 -33.99 -0.67
CA LYS A 65 -42.51 -32.62 -0.92
C LYS A 65 -41.65 -31.55 -0.23
N ASN A 66 -41.87 -30.29 -0.63
CA ASN A 66 -41.39 -29.13 0.12
C ASN A 66 -42.31 -28.86 1.32
N ILE A 67 -41.76 -28.30 2.40
CA ILE A 67 -42.43 -28.08 3.69
C ILE A 67 -42.38 -26.59 4.06
N LYS A 68 -43.53 -25.97 4.39
CA LYS A 68 -43.58 -24.65 5.03
C LYS A 68 -43.88 -24.84 6.52
N GLY A 69 -42.89 -24.64 7.38
CA GLY A 69 -42.99 -24.90 8.80
C GLY A 69 -41.68 -25.29 9.49
N ARG A 70 -41.81 -25.70 10.75
CA ARG A 70 -40.72 -26.08 11.66
C ARG A 70 -40.88 -27.52 12.10
N LEU A 71 -39.85 -28.33 11.90
CA LEU A 71 -39.75 -29.68 12.45
C LEU A 71 -38.98 -29.62 13.77
N ASN A 72 -39.68 -29.80 14.89
CA ASN A 72 -39.09 -29.81 16.23
C ASN A 72 -39.04 -31.25 16.79
N PHE A 73 -37.84 -31.81 16.86
CA PHE A 73 -37.61 -33.16 17.35
C PHE A 73 -37.38 -33.18 18.87
N LYS A 74 -38.22 -33.95 19.57
CA LYS A 74 -38.31 -34.06 21.04
C LYS A 74 -38.15 -35.50 21.51
N ILE A 75 -37.31 -36.27 20.83
CA ILE A 75 -37.15 -37.73 21.04
C ILE A 75 -35.80 -37.96 21.73
N LYS A 76 -35.81 -38.28 23.02
CA LYS A 76 -34.58 -38.39 23.81
C LYS A 76 -33.68 -39.51 23.28
N GLY A 77 -32.41 -39.22 23.02
CA GLY A 77 -31.40 -40.18 22.54
C GLY A 77 -31.58 -40.62 21.08
N ALA A 78 -32.46 -39.98 20.30
CA ALA A 78 -32.71 -40.41 18.93
C ALA A 78 -31.54 -40.11 17.99
N TYR A 79 -31.27 -41.05 17.09
CA TYR A 79 -30.42 -40.84 15.92
C TYR A 79 -31.32 -40.73 14.69
N ILE A 80 -31.20 -39.62 13.96
CA ILE A 80 -32.11 -39.26 12.87
C ILE A 80 -31.28 -39.04 11.59
N VAL A 81 -31.60 -39.75 10.53
CA VAL A 81 -30.95 -39.62 9.22
C VAL A 81 -31.93 -38.92 8.28
N PHE A 82 -31.69 -37.64 8.02
CA PHE A 82 -32.60 -36.75 7.29
C PHE A 82 -32.07 -36.46 5.89
N ASP A 83 -32.69 -37.07 4.89
CA ASP A 83 -32.48 -36.79 3.48
C ASP A 83 -33.56 -35.82 2.99
N ALA A 84 -33.19 -34.56 2.80
CA ALA A 84 -34.09 -33.58 2.23
C ALA A 84 -34.32 -33.77 0.72
N ASN A 85 -33.61 -34.67 0.03
CA ASN A 85 -33.96 -35.20 -1.30
C ASN A 85 -34.31 -34.12 -2.35
N GLY A 86 -33.49 -33.05 -2.38
CA GLY A 86 -33.67 -31.90 -3.27
C GLY A 86 -34.89 -31.00 -2.95
N LYS A 87 -35.49 -31.15 -1.78
CA LYS A 87 -36.65 -30.38 -1.30
C LYS A 87 -36.23 -29.21 -0.40
N THR A 88 -37.15 -28.26 -0.30
CA THR A 88 -37.04 -27.08 0.56
C THR A 88 -37.86 -27.27 1.84
N ILE A 89 -37.22 -27.14 3.01
CA ILE A 89 -37.92 -26.83 4.27
C ILE A 89 -37.78 -25.32 4.48
N ASP A 90 -38.92 -24.63 4.54
CA ASP A 90 -39.00 -23.19 4.70
C ASP A 90 -39.59 -22.88 6.09
N GLY A 91 -38.70 -22.48 7.01
CA GLY A 91 -39.02 -22.14 8.39
C GLY A 91 -39.66 -20.77 8.60
N SER A 92 -39.92 -19.98 7.54
CA SER A 92 -40.47 -18.63 7.69
C SER A 92 -41.79 -18.63 8.47
N ASN A 93 -42.00 -17.60 9.29
CA ASN A 93 -43.10 -17.49 10.26
C ASN A 93 -43.06 -18.54 11.40
N CYS A 94 -42.02 -19.36 11.48
CA CYS A 94 -41.64 -20.15 12.65
C CYS A 94 -40.28 -19.65 13.19
N LEU A 95 -39.77 -20.28 14.25
CA LEU A 95 -38.49 -19.92 14.85
C LEU A 95 -37.29 -20.43 14.02
N GLU A 96 -37.35 -21.69 13.57
CA GLU A 96 -36.34 -22.35 12.72
C GLU A 96 -37.00 -23.32 11.72
N ALA A 97 -36.27 -23.84 10.73
CA ALA A 97 -36.78 -24.91 9.85
C ALA A 97 -36.68 -26.28 10.51
N ILE A 98 -35.54 -26.60 11.13
CA ILE A 98 -35.36 -27.77 12.00
C ILE A 98 -34.83 -27.32 13.37
N CYS A 99 -35.42 -27.88 14.43
CA CYS A 99 -34.99 -27.71 15.82
C CYS A 99 -34.80 -29.08 16.48
N LEU A 100 -33.69 -29.24 17.20
CA LEU A 100 -33.49 -30.30 18.18
C LEU A 100 -33.72 -29.69 19.57
N GLU A 101 -34.74 -30.20 20.27
CA GLU A 101 -35.22 -29.66 21.54
C GLU A 101 -34.20 -29.83 22.68
N HIS A 102 -34.17 -28.88 23.62
CA HIS A 102 -33.19 -28.83 24.70
C HIS A 102 -33.13 -30.11 25.56
N ASN A 103 -31.90 -30.54 25.88
CA ASN A 103 -31.57 -31.70 26.73
C ASN A 103 -31.98 -33.09 26.18
N MET A 104 -32.31 -33.21 24.90
CA MET A 104 -32.74 -34.50 24.34
C MET A 104 -31.60 -35.47 24.02
N GLY A 105 -30.39 -35.00 23.70
CA GLY A 105 -29.29 -35.86 23.27
C GLY A 105 -29.54 -36.48 21.88
N ILE A 106 -30.07 -35.68 20.94
CA ILE A 106 -30.40 -36.10 19.57
C ILE A 106 -29.20 -35.93 18.66
N THR A 107 -28.89 -36.97 17.89
CA THR A 107 -27.99 -36.88 16.73
C THR A 107 -28.82 -36.77 15.44
N LEU A 108 -28.55 -35.76 14.62
CA LEU A 108 -29.20 -35.53 13.33
C LEU A 108 -28.18 -35.49 12.21
N ILE A 109 -28.32 -36.36 11.22
CA ILE A 109 -27.49 -36.37 10.00
C ILE A 109 -28.27 -35.70 8.88
N LEU A 110 -27.83 -34.53 8.41
CA LEU A 110 -28.36 -33.85 7.23
C LEU A 110 -27.61 -34.30 5.98
N LYS A 111 -28.32 -34.97 5.07
CA LYS A 111 -27.78 -35.46 3.78
C LYS A 111 -28.69 -35.07 2.60
N GLY A 112 -28.19 -35.36 1.41
CA GLY A 112 -28.86 -34.99 0.16
C GLY A 112 -28.72 -33.49 -0.17
N ASN A 113 -29.28 -33.08 -1.30
CA ASN A 113 -29.18 -31.72 -1.84
C ASN A 113 -30.31 -30.78 -1.34
N GLY A 114 -30.70 -30.91 -0.07
CA GLY A 114 -31.81 -30.14 0.51
C GLY A 114 -31.53 -28.66 0.72
N THR A 115 -32.60 -27.85 0.78
CA THR A 115 -32.56 -26.45 1.18
C THR A 115 -33.31 -26.23 2.49
N TYR A 116 -32.71 -25.50 3.43
CA TYR A 116 -33.26 -25.19 4.75
C TYR A 116 -33.27 -23.67 4.92
N ILE A 117 -34.44 -23.04 4.79
CA ILE A 117 -34.61 -21.59 4.93
C ILE A 117 -34.96 -21.25 6.37
N ARG A 118 -34.24 -20.31 6.97
CA ARG A 118 -34.44 -19.94 8.38
C ARG A 118 -35.86 -19.50 8.72
N GLY A 119 -36.22 -19.74 9.98
CA GLY A 119 -37.27 -18.97 10.63
C GLY A 119 -36.71 -17.65 11.15
N SER A 120 -37.38 -17.06 12.16
CA SER A 120 -36.91 -15.83 12.82
C SER A 120 -35.47 -15.91 13.34
N ASN A 121 -35.04 -17.09 13.78
CA ASN A 121 -33.73 -17.33 14.37
C ASN A 121 -32.76 -17.96 13.35
N TYR A 122 -32.93 -19.26 13.06
CA TYR A 122 -31.93 -20.10 12.42
C TYR A 122 -32.51 -20.98 11.31
N SER A 123 -31.65 -21.47 10.40
CA SER A 123 -32.00 -22.52 9.45
C SER A 123 -32.16 -23.87 10.16
N VAL A 124 -31.15 -24.26 10.94
CA VAL A 124 -31.16 -25.46 11.78
C VAL A 124 -30.62 -25.13 13.18
N PHE A 125 -31.20 -25.72 14.23
CA PHE A 125 -30.85 -25.43 15.62
C PHE A 125 -30.63 -26.67 16.49
N ALA A 126 -29.50 -26.69 17.22
CA ALA A 126 -29.17 -27.71 18.21
C ALA A 126 -29.19 -27.13 19.64
N GLY A 127 -30.35 -27.18 20.31
CA GLY A 127 -30.45 -26.72 21.70
C GLY A 127 -29.97 -27.77 22.70
N SER A 128 -29.09 -27.42 23.63
CA SER A 128 -28.86 -28.18 24.87
C SER A 128 -29.27 -27.35 26.09
N GLY A 129 -29.24 -27.93 27.30
CA GLY A 129 -29.42 -27.19 28.55
C GLY A 129 -28.10 -26.66 29.11
N SER A 130 -28.04 -26.53 30.44
CA SER A 130 -26.84 -26.15 31.17
C SER A 130 -25.69 -27.16 30.95
N GLN A 131 -24.46 -26.68 31.04
CA GLN A 131 -23.23 -27.42 30.68
C GLN A 131 -22.99 -28.70 31.49
N GLU A 132 -23.74 -28.91 32.58
CA GLU A 132 -23.67 -30.04 33.51
C GLU A 132 -24.34 -31.32 32.96
N ASN A 133 -25.09 -31.25 31.85
CA ASN A 133 -25.86 -32.37 31.31
C ASN A 133 -25.24 -32.90 30.01
N ASN A 134 -24.67 -34.11 30.04
CA ASN A 134 -24.02 -34.79 28.90
C ASN A 134 -24.96 -35.18 27.72
N ASN A 135 -26.21 -34.72 27.70
CA ASN A 135 -27.16 -34.99 26.61
C ASN A 135 -27.03 -33.93 25.49
N GLU A 136 -25.87 -33.90 24.85
CA GLU A 136 -25.57 -32.98 23.76
C GLU A 136 -26.43 -33.27 22.52
N ASN A 137 -27.10 -32.25 21.97
CA ASN A 137 -27.71 -32.33 20.65
C ASN A 137 -26.65 -32.04 19.57
N VAL A 138 -26.52 -32.90 18.57
CA VAL A 138 -25.48 -32.80 17.53
C VAL A 138 -26.11 -32.89 16.14
N ILE A 139 -25.83 -31.91 15.27
CA ILE A 139 -26.21 -31.96 13.86
C ILE A 139 -24.95 -32.17 13.01
N TYR A 140 -24.83 -33.33 12.38
CA TYR A 140 -23.82 -33.59 11.37
C TYR A 140 -24.36 -33.22 9.99
N ILE A 141 -23.63 -32.41 9.23
CA ILE A 141 -23.99 -31.95 7.89
C ILE A 141 -23.05 -32.61 6.88
N GLN A 142 -23.57 -33.60 6.16
CA GLN A 142 -22.89 -34.21 5.02
C GLN A 142 -23.15 -33.36 3.76
N SER A 143 -24.40 -32.94 3.54
CA SER A 143 -24.72 -31.95 2.52
C SER A 143 -26.04 -31.23 2.83
N ALA A 144 -26.05 -29.92 2.58
CA ALA A 144 -27.20 -29.04 2.80
C ALA A 144 -26.96 -27.68 2.14
N THR A 145 -28.03 -26.98 1.77
CA THR A 145 -28.02 -25.53 1.53
C THR A 145 -28.77 -24.86 2.67
N LEU A 146 -28.06 -24.15 3.54
CA LEU A 146 -28.66 -23.37 4.63
C LEU A 146 -28.85 -21.92 4.15
N LYS A 147 -30.09 -21.43 4.10
CA LYS A 147 -30.38 -20.01 3.83
C LYS A 147 -30.70 -19.34 5.17
N GLY A 148 -29.74 -18.58 5.68
CA GLY A 148 -29.72 -18.07 7.05
C GLY A 148 -28.91 -18.97 8.00
N ASN A 149 -28.35 -18.36 9.04
CA ASN A 149 -27.38 -18.99 9.94
C ASN A 149 -27.90 -20.27 10.62
N PRO A 150 -27.06 -21.31 10.79
CA PRO A 150 -27.30 -22.34 11.82
C PRO A 150 -27.14 -21.75 13.23
N GLY A 151 -27.58 -22.46 14.26
CA GLY A 151 -27.38 -22.04 15.66
C GLY A 151 -27.40 -23.19 16.66
N VAL A 152 -26.84 -22.97 17.85
CA VAL A 152 -26.89 -23.93 18.98
C VAL A 152 -27.15 -23.17 20.28
N ASN A 153 -27.37 -23.92 21.37
CA ASN A 153 -27.37 -23.37 22.72
C ASN A 153 -26.70 -24.35 23.69
N GLY A 154 -25.93 -23.85 24.67
CA GLY A 154 -25.10 -24.64 25.58
C GLY A 154 -24.04 -25.48 24.85
N ASN A 155 -23.93 -26.75 25.23
CA ASN A 155 -23.03 -27.75 24.63
C ASN A 155 -23.54 -28.36 23.30
N GLY A 156 -24.56 -27.75 22.67
CA GLY A 156 -25.06 -28.20 21.36
C GLY A 156 -24.03 -28.01 20.25
N LYS A 157 -23.96 -28.92 19.28
CA LYS A 157 -22.90 -28.96 18.26
C LYS A 157 -23.49 -29.03 16.84
N ILE A 158 -22.85 -28.33 15.91
CA ILE A 158 -23.11 -28.46 14.47
C ILE A 158 -21.78 -28.70 13.77
N ILE A 159 -21.70 -29.78 13.01
CA ILE A 159 -20.46 -30.38 12.53
C ILE A 159 -20.61 -30.67 11.04
N VAL A 160 -19.77 -30.09 10.18
CA VAL A 160 -19.68 -30.57 8.80
C VAL A 160 -18.81 -31.83 8.80
N GLN A 161 -19.36 -32.96 8.35
CA GLN A 161 -18.67 -34.26 8.36
C GLN A 161 -18.84 -34.94 7.00
N PRO A 162 -17.75 -35.36 6.34
CA PRO A 162 -17.85 -36.12 5.11
C PRO A 162 -18.30 -37.57 5.36
N THR A 163 -18.81 -38.21 4.30
CA THR A 163 -18.90 -39.68 4.24
C THR A 163 -17.55 -40.25 3.82
N ASP A 164 -17.22 -41.46 4.28
CA ASP A 164 -15.95 -42.15 3.99
C ASP A 164 -15.52 -42.06 2.51
N GLY A 165 -14.34 -41.49 2.26
CA GLY A 165 -13.77 -41.32 0.91
C GLY A 165 -14.33 -40.15 0.08
N ASN A 166 -15.06 -39.22 0.71
CA ASN A 166 -15.45 -37.93 0.14
C ASN A 166 -14.82 -36.76 0.93
N GLU A 167 -14.88 -35.56 0.35
CA GLU A 167 -14.58 -34.29 1.02
C GLU A 167 -15.83 -33.39 1.05
N CYS A 168 -15.91 -32.51 2.03
CA CYS A 168 -16.94 -31.46 2.10
C CYS A 168 -16.42 -30.15 1.47
N MET A 169 -16.97 -29.74 0.33
CA MET A 169 -16.87 -28.33 -0.08
C MET A 169 -17.91 -27.50 0.68
N VAL A 170 -17.45 -26.45 1.36
CA VAL A 170 -18.32 -25.44 1.99
C VAL A 170 -18.09 -24.08 1.33
N THR A 171 -19.17 -23.47 0.87
CA THR A 171 -19.19 -22.05 0.50
C THR A 171 -20.13 -21.28 1.42
N LYS A 172 -19.84 -19.99 1.62
CA LYS A 172 -20.71 -19.03 2.30
C LYS A 172 -20.82 -17.81 1.39
N ASP A 173 -22.05 -17.44 1.02
CA ASP A 173 -22.37 -16.33 0.11
C ASP A 173 -21.70 -16.43 -1.28
N GLY A 174 -21.28 -17.64 -1.67
CA GLY A 174 -20.58 -17.94 -2.93
C GLY A 174 -19.06 -17.98 -2.82
N GLU A 175 -18.47 -17.51 -1.72
CA GLU A 175 -17.02 -17.62 -1.47
C GLU A 175 -16.67 -19.01 -0.91
N ASN A 176 -15.55 -19.59 -1.33
CA ASN A 176 -15.06 -20.90 -0.86
C ASN A 176 -14.28 -20.73 0.46
N TYR A 177 -14.74 -21.34 1.55
CA TYR A 177 -14.07 -21.25 2.87
C TYR A 177 -13.02 -22.37 3.07
N PHE A 178 -12.33 -22.79 2.00
CA PHE A 178 -11.41 -23.94 2.01
C PHE A 178 -10.05 -23.64 2.68
N SER A 179 -9.87 -22.44 3.24
CA SER A 179 -8.61 -21.91 3.74
C SER A 179 -8.41 -22.10 5.26
N GLN A 180 -7.81 -23.24 5.61
CA GLN A 180 -6.86 -23.35 6.75
C GLN A 180 -7.44 -23.32 8.19
N SER A 181 -8.55 -24.03 8.45
CA SER A 181 -8.91 -24.47 9.82
C SER A 181 -9.84 -25.69 9.89
N ILE A 182 -10.69 -25.88 8.87
CA ILE A 182 -11.87 -26.78 8.86
C ILE A 182 -11.53 -28.30 8.84
N TRP A 183 -10.24 -28.68 8.90
CA TRP A 183 -9.78 -30.07 8.70
C TRP A 183 -8.95 -30.65 9.86
N SER A 184 -9.03 -30.06 11.05
CA SER A 184 -8.74 -30.78 12.30
C SER A 184 -9.87 -31.77 12.62
N GLU A 185 -9.62 -32.71 13.55
CA GLU A 185 -10.71 -33.52 14.16
C GLU A 185 -11.69 -32.67 14.98
N GLU A 186 -11.32 -31.43 15.31
CA GLU A 186 -12.26 -30.43 15.80
C GLU A 186 -13.14 -29.90 14.65
N PRO A 187 -14.49 -29.95 14.79
CA PRO A 187 -15.44 -29.37 13.84
C PRO A 187 -15.26 -27.87 13.58
N PHE A 188 -16.12 -27.32 12.71
CA PHE A 188 -16.45 -25.88 12.69
C PHE A 188 -16.48 -25.34 14.13
N LYS A 189 -15.51 -24.48 14.47
CA LYS A 189 -15.42 -23.99 15.84
C LYS A 189 -16.64 -23.12 16.13
N ASN A 190 -17.07 -23.18 17.38
CA ASN A 190 -18.24 -22.49 17.90
C ASN A 190 -18.25 -21.03 17.42
N GLU A 191 -17.10 -20.36 17.54
CA GLU A 191 -16.88 -18.97 17.14
C GLU A 191 -17.26 -18.64 15.67
N ASP A 192 -16.96 -19.49 14.68
CA ASP A 192 -17.11 -19.16 13.25
C ASP A 192 -18.57 -19.11 12.78
N LEU A 193 -19.46 -19.85 13.45
CA LEU A 193 -20.90 -19.88 13.14
C LEU A 193 -21.72 -19.04 14.13
N HIS A 194 -21.17 -18.68 15.30
CA HIS A 194 -21.89 -17.98 16.36
C HIS A 194 -21.96 -16.47 16.17
N HIS A 195 -22.85 -16.02 15.29
CA HIS A 195 -23.32 -14.63 15.30
C HIS A 195 -24.48 -14.46 16.29
N THR A 196 -24.15 -14.27 17.57
CA THR A 196 -25.10 -13.86 18.63
C THR A 196 -25.45 -12.38 18.51
N GLY A 197 -25.95 -11.97 17.35
CA GLY A 197 -26.31 -10.58 17.05
C GLY A 197 -26.58 -10.38 15.54
N THR A 198 -27.63 -9.62 15.23
CA THR A 198 -27.95 -9.08 13.88
C THR A 198 -27.69 -10.04 12.71
N ALA A 199 -28.61 -10.98 12.48
CA ALA A 199 -28.49 -11.97 11.42
C ALA A 199 -28.49 -11.35 10.01
N ALA A 200 -27.30 -11.31 9.39
CA ALA A 200 -27.18 -11.29 7.94
C ALA A 200 -27.72 -12.62 7.35
N ASP A 201 -28.39 -12.55 6.20
CA ASP A 201 -28.94 -13.73 5.50
C ASP A 201 -27.87 -14.49 4.72
N HIS A 202 -26.88 -15.01 5.45
CA HIS A 202 -25.81 -15.82 4.88
C HIS A 202 -26.35 -17.12 4.27
N VAL A 203 -25.90 -17.45 3.07
CA VAL A 203 -26.22 -18.70 2.37
C VAL A 203 -25.02 -19.63 2.42
N PHE A 204 -25.12 -20.69 3.22
CA PHE A 204 -24.10 -21.74 3.31
C PHE A 204 -24.47 -22.90 2.37
N VAL A 205 -23.51 -23.34 1.55
CA VAL A 205 -23.68 -24.48 0.65
C VAL A 205 -22.64 -25.54 0.99
N ILE A 206 -23.09 -26.64 1.58
CA ILE A 206 -22.27 -27.80 1.96
C ILE A 206 -22.55 -28.92 0.96
N LYS A 207 -21.52 -29.40 0.28
CA LYS A 207 -21.60 -30.48 -0.72
C LYS A 207 -20.52 -31.53 -0.49
N GLN A 208 -20.93 -32.80 -0.47
CA GLN A 208 -20.01 -33.91 -0.70
C GLN A 208 -19.43 -33.81 -2.12
N VAL A 209 -18.10 -33.88 -2.24
CA VAL A 209 -17.40 -33.99 -3.52
C VAL A 209 -16.39 -35.11 -3.42
N LYS A 210 -16.31 -35.93 -4.47
CA LYS A 210 -15.28 -36.95 -4.63
C LYS A 210 -14.33 -36.52 -5.73
N HIS A 211 -13.26 -35.83 -5.37
CA HIS A 211 -12.17 -35.49 -6.28
C HIS A 211 -10.82 -35.79 -5.62
N THR A 212 -9.80 -36.05 -6.43
CA THR A 212 -8.42 -36.16 -5.93
C THR A 212 -7.80 -34.77 -5.88
N HIS A 213 -7.13 -34.42 -4.78
CA HIS A 213 -6.30 -33.22 -4.74
C HIS A 213 -5.03 -33.40 -5.58
N VAL A 214 -4.99 -32.79 -6.76
CA VAL A 214 -3.76 -32.60 -7.55
C VAL A 214 -3.19 -31.22 -7.23
N MET A 215 -1.90 -31.13 -6.91
CA MET A 215 -1.19 -29.88 -6.60
C MET A 215 -0.44 -29.35 -7.83
N ASP A 216 -1.17 -28.98 -8.88
CA ASP A 216 -0.61 -28.57 -10.17
C ASP A 216 -0.75 -27.07 -10.47
N GLN A 217 -1.68 -26.36 -9.82
CA GLN A 217 -1.96 -24.95 -10.09
C GLN A 217 -0.85 -24.04 -9.55
N GLU A 218 -0.37 -23.12 -10.39
CA GLU A 218 0.66 -22.12 -10.07
C GLU A 218 0.00 -20.73 -9.98
N VAL A 219 -0.40 -20.34 -8.76
CA VAL A 219 -1.23 -19.14 -8.50
C VAL A 219 -0.51 -18.16 -7.58
N GLU A 220 -0.11 -17.01 -8.12
CA GLU A 220 0.56 -15.93 -7.36
C GLU A 220 -0.42 -15.14 -6.46
N LYS A 221 -0.87 -15.76 -5.38
CA LYS A 221 -1.66 -15.12 -4.32
C LYS A 221 -0.97 -15.19 -2.96
N SER A 222 -1.29 -14.25 -2.09
CA SER A 222 -0.82 -14.19 -0.69
C SER A 222 -1.17 -15.44 0.13
N GLU A 223 -2.29 -16.11 -0.16
CA GLU A 223 -2.74 -17.32 0.55
C GLU A 223 -1.79 -18.54 0.37
N TYR A 224 -1.01 -18.56 -0.72
CA TYR A 224 -0.01 -19.60 -1.03
C TYR A 224 1.43 -19.12 -0.88
N LEU A 225 1.66 -17.88 -0.45
CA LEU A 225 3.00 -17.28 -0.37
C LEU A 225 3.86 -17.98 0.70
N LYS A 226 4.97 -18.59 0.28
CA LYS A 226 6.01 -19.12 1.18
C LYS A 226 7.12 -18.09 1.42
N GLN A 227 7.57 -17.43 0.35
CA GLN A 227 8.66 -16.46 0.40
C GLN A 227 8.43 -15.34 -0.62
N MET A 228 8.53 -14.08 -0.20
CA MET A 228 8.48 -12.94 -1.13
C MET A 228 9.71 -12.90 -2.03
N ALA A 229 9.52 -12.54 -3.29
CA ALA A 229 10.61 -12.24 -4.20
C ALA A 229 11.41 -11.01 -3.71
N THR A 230 12.73 -11.02 -3.92
CA THR A 230 13.60 -9.87 -3.67
C THR A 230 14.22 -9.38 -4.97
N CYS A 231 15.13 -8.39 -4.93
CA CYS A 231 15.89 -8.00 -6.12
C CYS A 231 16.76 -9.13 -6.71
N VAL A 232 17.14 -10.14 -5.92
CA VAL A 232 18.11 -11.18 -6.31
C VAL A 232 17.65 -12.61 -6.02
N THR A 233 16.55 -12.81 -5.30
CA THR A 233 15.94 -14.13 -5.06
C THR A 233 14.53 -14.21 -5.65
N PRO A 234 14.13 -15.38 -6.20
CA PRO A 234 12.77 -15.61 -6.66
C PRO A 234 11.77 -15.57 -5.50
N GLY A 235 10.50 -15.33 -5.82
CA GLY A 235 9.40 -15.63 -4.92
C GLY A 235 9.14 -17.13 -4.92
N ILE A 236 8.63 -17.66 -3.80
CA ILE A 236 8.27 -19.07 -3.65
C ILE A 236 6.84 -19.13 -3.17
N TYR A 237 6.02 -19.92 -3.88
CA TYR A 237 4.61 -20.11 -3.60
C TYR A 237 4.32 -21.61 -3.57
N TYR A 238 3.42 -22.03 -2.69
CA TYR A 238 2.89 -23.39 -2.72
C TYR A 238 1.97 -23.56 -3.93
N LYS A 239 1.99 -24.74 -4.54
CA LYS A 239 0.98 -25.12 -5.54
C LYS A 239 -0.36 -25.38 -4.87
N SER A 240 -1.43 -25.23 -5.62
CA SER A 240 -2.79 -25.52 -5.19
C SER A 240 -3.50 -26.47 -6.15
N CYS A 241 -4.67 -26.95 -5.72
CA CYS A 241 -5.62 -27.65 -6.57
C CYS A 241 -6.60 -26.65 -7.20
N VAL A 242 -7.29 -27.05 -8.27
CA VAL A 242 -8.32 -26.23 -8.95
C VAL A 242 -9.46 -25.74 -8.04
N CYS A 243 -9.68 -26.39 -6.88
CA CYS A 243 -10.64 -25.96 -5.86
C CYS A 243 -10.11 -24.87 -4.89
N GLY A 244 -8.82 -24.53 -4.93
CA GLY A 244 -8.15 -23.58 -4.03
C GLY A 244 -7.45 -24.22 -2.81
N TYR A 245 -7.57 -25.52 -2.59
CA TYR A 245 -6.80 -26.20 -1.54
C TYR A 245 -5.31 -26.19 -1.85
N SER A 246 -4.47 -26.02 -0.83
CA SER A 246 -3.04 -26.29 -0.89
C SER A 246 -2.60 -27.04 0.36
N THR A 247 -1.78 -28.07 0.19
CA THR A 247 -1.16 -28.83 1.29
C THR A 247 -0.09 -28.03 2.05
N LYS A 248 0.35 -26.88 1.51
CA LYS A 248 1.55 -26.14 1.95
C LYS A 248 2.80 -27.02 2.09
N SER A 249 2.92 -28.06 1.25
CA SER A 249 4.05 -28.98 1.26
C SER A 249 5.25 -28.40 0.50
N ASP A 250 6.45 -28.56 1.06
CA ASP A 250 7.72 -28.21 0.43
C ASP A 250 8.01 -29.02 -0.84
N ALA A 251 7.36 -30.17 -1.01
CA ALA A 251 7.41 -30.95 -2.25
C ALA A 251 6.49 -30.40 -3.38
N ALA A 252 5.63 -29.43 -3.05
CA ALA A 252 4.61 -28.87 -3.95
C ALA A 252 4.71 -27.33 -3.97
N VAL A 253 5.81 -26.81 -4.51
CA VAL A 253 6.06 -25.37 -4.69
C VAL A 253 6.34 -25.01 -6.15
N PHE A 254 6.17 -23.74 -6.50
CA PHE A 254 6.69 -23.14 -7.72
C PHE A 254 7.43 -21.83 -7.42
N TYR A 255 8.21 -21.36 -8.39
CA TYR A 255 9.11 -20.22 -8.25
C TYR A 255 8.74 -19.13 -9.25
N THR A 256 8.68 -17.89 -8.79
CA THR A 256 8.51 -16.71 -9.65
C THR A 256 9.88 -16.12 -10.00
N ASN A 257 9.93 -15.08 -10.84
CA ASN A 257 11.19 -14.38 -11.10
C ASN A 257 11.62 -13.50 -9.92
N ALA A 258 12.93 -13.27 -9.77
CA ALA A 258 13.42 -12.20 -8.90
C ALA A 258 12.97 -10.83 -9.45
N LEU A 259 12.67 -9.87 -8.57
CA LEU A 259 12.14 -8.55 -8.95
C LEU A 259 13.13 -7.70 -9.75
N GLY A 260 14.42 -8.05 -9.73
CA GLY A 260 15.51 -7.24 -10.28
C GLY A 260 15.73 -5.92 -9.54
N HIS A 261 16.72 -5.15 -10.01
CA HIS A 261 17.05 -3.83 -9.46
C HIS A 261 16.36 -2.70 -10.25
N GLY A 262 15.35 -2.07 -9.65
CA GLY A 262 14.79 -0.80 -10.15
C GLY A 262 15.69 0.37 -9.76
N TYR A 263 16.61 0.77 -10.65
CA TYR A 263 17.60 1.82 -10.41
C TYR A 263 17.05 3.25 -10.62
N THR A 264 17.51 4.20 -9.79
CA THR A 264 17.08 5.62 -9.81
C THR A 264 18.22 6.58 -9.48
N LYS A 265 18.13 7.84 -9.93
CA LYS A 265 19.05 8.91 -9.53
C LYS A 265 18.74 9.37 -8.11
N LYS A 266 19.75 9.45 -7.24
CA LYS A 266 19.66 10.11 -5.92
C LYS A 266 20.99 10.78 -5.57
N ILE A 267 20.96 12.08 -5.28
CA ILE A 267 22.15 12.86 -4.91
C ILE A 267 22.29 12.78 -3.38
N TYR A 268 23.11 11.83 -2.92
CA TYR A 268 23.50 11.68 -1.51
C TYR A 268 24.97 11.24 -1.44
N SER A 269 25.71 11.73 -0.45
CA SER A 269 27.15 11.44 -0.28
C SER A 269 27.48 9.95 -0.20
N ALA A 270 26.56 9.12 0.33
CA ALA A 270 26.70 7.66 0.40
C ALA A 270 26.68 6.96 -0.98
N PHE A 271 26.28 7.64 -2.06
CA PHE A 271 26.24 7.11 -3.43
C PHE A 271 27.19 7.86 -4.38
N LEU A 272 28.04 8.73 -3.85
CA LEU A 272 29.06 9.48 -4.60
C LEU A 272 30.06 8.50 -5.23
N ARG A 273 30.29 8.65 -6.53
CA ARG A 273 31.25 7.89 -7.35
C ARG A 273 32.56 8.64 -7.52
N SER A 274 32.50 9.93 -7.82
CA SER A 274 33.67 10.82 -7.91
C SER A 274 33.29 12.25 -7.57
N LYS A 275 34.23 12.99 -6.96
CA LYS A 275 34.15 14.46 -6.90
C LYS A 275 34.58 15.08 -8.23
N ALA A 276 34.05 16.25 -8.53
CA ALA A 276 34.59 17.13 -9.56
C ALA A 276 36.02 17.57 -9.21
N SER A 277 36.97 17.39 -10.13
CA SER A 277 38.38 17.77 -9.93
C SER A 277 38.62 19.27 -10.09
N ASN A 278 37.80 19.93 -10.92
CA ASN A 278 37.93 21.34 -11.28
C ASN A 278 36.57 21.95 -11.67
N CYS A 279 36.54 23.26 -11.92
CA CYS A 279 35.33 24.05 -12.20
C CYS A 279 34.58 23.75 -13.51
N GLN A 280 35.06 22.86 -14.37
CA GLN A 280 34.34 22.36 -15.55
C GLN A 280 33.79 20.93 -15.35
N GLU A 281 34.15 20.27 -14.24
CA GLU A 281 33.66 18.93 -13.91
C GLU A 281 32.48 18.99 -12.92
N HIS A 282 31.66 17.95 -12.96
CA HIS A 282 30.54 17.69 -12.04
C HIS A 282 30.85 16.49 -11.14
N ASP A 283 30.28 16.48 -9.92
CA ASP A 283 30.24 15.27 -9.09
C ASP A 283 29.46 14.16 -9.82
N THR A 284 29.99 12.93 -9.81
CA THR A 284 29.26 11.77 -10.34
C THR A 284 28.74 10.89 -9.21
N TYR A 285 27.55 10.32 -9.40
CA TYR A 285 26.86 9.46 -8.44
C TYR A 285 26.43 8.16 -9.13
N TRP A 286 26.52 7.04 -8.41
CA TRP A 286 25.97 5.77 -8.88
C TRP A 286 24.44 5.83 -8.87
N TYR A 287 23.78 5.21 -9.85
CA TYR A 287 22.33 4.95 -9.73
C TYR A 287 22.09 3.98 -8.56
N VAL A 288 20.98 4.15 -7.84
CA VAL A 288 20.67 3.35 -6.64
C VAL A 288 19.29 2.69 -6.74
N CYS A 289 19.22 1.42 -6.33
CA CYS A 289 17.99 0.64 -6.39
C CYS A 289 16.98 1.10 -5.33
N THR A 290 15.77 1.44 -5.76
CA THR A 290 14.69 1.92 -4.86
C THR A 290 14.27 0.91 -3.81
N ARG A 291 14.36 -0.39 -4.12
CA ARG A 291 13.86 -1.49 -3.28
C ARG A 291 14.83 -1.93 -2.18
N CYS A 292 16.14 -1.84 -2.43
CA CYS A 292 17.16 -2.44 -1.54
C CYS A 292 18.38 -1.54 -1.27
N GLY A 293 18.43 -0.31 -1.80
CA GLY A 293 19.52 0.64 -1.56
C GLY A 293 20.87 0.28 -2.18
N LYS A 294 21.00 -0.86 -2.87
CA LYS A 294 22.23 -1.24 -3.59
C LYS A 294 22.46 -0.32 -4.80
N THR A 295 23.70 0.14 -4.98
CA THR A 295 24.14 0.91 -6.15
C THR A 295 24.33 0.02 -7.38
N SER A 296 24.19 0.60 -8.58
CA SER A 296 24.70 -0.01 -9.81
C SER A 296 26.22 -0.03 -9.79
N THR A 297 26.81 -1.01 -10.47
CA THR A 297 28.27 -1.14 -10.66
C THR A 297 28.72 -0.68 -12.05
N VAL A 298 27.79 -0.24 -12.90
CA VAL A 298 28.06 0.20 -14.28
C VAL A 298 27.40 1.55 -14.59
N ASP A 299 26.20 1.82 -14.06
CA ASP A 299 25.44 3.04 -14.35
C ASP A 299 25.71 4.15 -13.33
N PHE A 300 26.14 5.31 -13.81
CA PHE A 300 26.31 6.53 -13.03
C PHE A 300 25.73 7.75 -13.76
N PHE A 301 25.56 8.85 -13.05
CA PHE A 301 25.09 10.13 -13.60
C PHE A 301 25.85 11.30 -12.96
N GLU A 302 25.91 12.41 -13.67
CA GLU A 302 26.45 13.69 -13.17
C GLU A 302 25.38 14.50 -12.44
N ASP A 303 25.76 15.15 -11.35
CA ASP A 303 24.99 16.23 -10.75
C ASP A 303 25.38 17.57 -11.42
N THR A 304 24.63 17.95 -12.44
CA THR A 304 24.87 19.16 -13.24
C THR A 304 24.65 20.48 -12.49
N GLN A 305 24.26 20.44 -11.20
CA GLN A 305 24.21 21.61 -10.31
C GLN A 305 25.45 21.73 -9.42
N SER A 306 26.26 20.68 -9.31
CA SER A 306 27.57 20.72 -8.65
C SER A 306 28.64 21.29 -9.59
N SER A 307 29.74 21.80 -9.04
CA SER A 307 30.97 22.05 -9.79
C SER A 307 32.20 21.95 -8.89
N GLY A 308 33.35 21.62 -9.47
CA GLY A 308 34.61 21.62 -8.73
C GLY A 308 35.13 23.03 -8.49
N SER A 309 36.15 23.17 -7.63
CA SER A 309 36.78 24.46 -7.35
C SER A 309 37.55 25.01 -8.57
N HIS A 310 37.53 26.32 -8.76
CA HIS A 310 38.50 27.00 -9.63
C HIS A 310 39.91 26.87 -9.05
N GLN A 311 40.89 26.59 -9.91
CA GLN A 311 42.31 26.65 -9.59
C GLN A 311 42.86 27.95 -10.18
N TYR A 312 43.41 28.84 -9.35
CA TYR A 312 43.91 30.14 -9.81
C TYR A 312 45.43 30.15 -9.91
N ALA A 313 45.97 30.86 -10.90
CA ALA A 313 47.41 31.01 -11.10
C ALA A 313 48.05 31.78 -9.93
N SER A 314 49.31 31.48 -9.62
CA SER A 314 50.15 32.32 -8.74
C SER A 314 50.71 33.56 -9.45
N GLU A 315 50.69 33.58 -10.78
CA GLU A 315 51.08 34.72 -11.61
C GLU A 315 49.94 35.75 -11.66
N LEU A 316 50.23 36.97 -11.19
CA LEU A 316 49.29 38.10 -11.20
C LEU A 316 49.20 38.70 -12.61
N LYS A 317 48.00 38.68 -13.21
CA LYS A 317 47.76 39.21 -14.57
C LYS A 317 47.19 40.63 -14.51
N ALA A 318 47.49 41.41 -15.54
CA ALA A 318 47.03 42.78 -15.68
C ALA A 318 46.01 42.94 -16.82
N SER A 319 45.11 43.90 -16.65
CA SER A 319 44.24 44.48 -17.68
C SER A 319 44.42 46.00 -17.70
N PRO A 320 43.82 46.77 -18.63
CA PRO A 320 43.90 48.23 -18.60
C PRO A 320 43.29 48.93 -17.37
N THR A 321 42.58 48.21 -16.48
CA THR A 321 41.87 48.80 -15.33
C THR A 321 42.13 48.13 -13.98
N HIS A 322 42.45 46.83 -13.99
CA HIS A 322 42.61 46.00 -12.79
C HIS A 322 43.73 44.96 -12.97
N HIS A 323 44.34 44.53 -11.87
CA HIS A 323 45.10 43.27 -11.79
C HIS A 323 44.27 42.18 -11.10
N TYR A 324 44.52 40.92 -11.45
CA TYR A 324 43.71 39.75 -11.05
C TYR A 324 44.49 38.44 -11.25
N TYR A 325 44.09 37.36 -10.58
CA TYR A 325 44.57 36.01 -10.92
C TYR A 325 43.53 35.28 -11.78
N ALA A 326 43.99 34.67 -12.87
CA ALA A 326 43.13 33.91 -13.78
C ALA A 326 43.01 32.44 -13.34
N CYS A 327 41.89 31.81 -13.64
CA CYS A 327 41.76 30.36 -13.55
C CYS A 327 42.76 29.68 -14.50
N THR A 328 43.40 28.59 -14.06
CA THR A 328 44.35 27.79 -14.87
C THR A 328 43.68 26.68 -15.67
N VAL A 329 42.38 26.46 -15.47
CA VAL A 329 41.58 25.47 -16.19
C VAL A 329 41.30 25.99 -17.60
N GLU A 330 41.70 25.23 -18.63
CA GLU A 330 41.60 25.65 -20.02
C GLU A 330 40.15 25.97 -20.42
N GLY A 331 39.92 27.11 -21.08
CA GLY A 331 38.57 27.58 -21.43
C GLY A 331 37.76 28.15 -20.25
N CYS A 332 38.28 28.18 -19.01
CA CYS A 332 37.63 28.84 -17.89
C CYS A 332 38.01 30.33 -17.82
N ALA A 333 37.07 31.22 -18.15
CA ALA A 333 37.26 32.67 -18.07
C ALA A 333 37.10 33.26 -16.64
N SER A 334 37.11 32.43 -15.60
CA SER A 334 36.94 32.88 -14.20
C SER A 334 38.20 33.57 -13.69
N VAL A 335 38.01 34.61 -12.88
CA VAL A 335 39.09 35.44 -12.31
C VAL A 335 38.78 35.72 -10.84
N ASN A 336 39.82 35.87 -10.01
CA ASN A 336 39.68 36.33 -8.63
C ASN A 336 40.53 37.58 -8.37
N ASN A 337 40.28 38.20 -7.21
CA ASN A 337 41.00 39.36 -6.69
C ASN A 337 41.19 40.50 -7.71
N MET A 338 40.10 40.91 -8.36
CA MET A 338 40.06 42.05 -9.29
C MET A 338 40.26 43.38 -8.53
N GLU A 339 41.52 43.75 -8.33
CA GLU A 339 41.93 44.98 -7.67
C GLU A 339 42.29 46.05 -8.70
N LYS A 340 42.02 47.33 -8.37
CA LYS A 340 42.40 48.45 -9.25
C LYS A 340 43.89 48.74 -9.13
N HIS A 341 44.49 49.13 -10.26
CA HIS A 341 45.88 49.57 -10.28
C HIS A 341 46.11 50.77 -9.35
N THR A 342 47.19 50.72 -8.59
CA THR A 342 47.67 51.84 -7.77
C THR A 342 48.92 52.42 -8.43
N ALA A 343 48.83 53.67 -8.89
CA ALA A 343 49.89 54.28 -9.70
C ALA A 343 51.16 54.61 -8.88
N SER A 344 52.31 54.30 -9.44
CA SER A 344 53.64 54.67 -8.94
C SER A 344 53.85 56.19 -8.95
N LYS A 345 54.96 56.65 -8.36
CA LYS A 345 55.55 57.93 -8.75
C LYS A 345 55.99 57.85 -10.22
N TRP A 346 56.09 58.99 -10.90
CA TRP A 346 56.66 59.04 -12.26
C TRP A 346 58.09 58.50 -12.25
N ILE A 347 58.33 57.49 -13.09
CA ILE A 347 59.64 56.92 -13.40
C ILE A 347 60.13 57.60 -14.68
N ILE A 348 61.40 58.01 -14.72
CA ILE A 348 62.02 58.60 -15.92
C ILE A 348 62.70 57.48 -16.71
N ASP A 349 62.28 57.31 -17.96
CA ASP A 349 62.82 56.33 -18.90
C ASP A 349 63.99 56.91 -19.70
N GLU A 350 63.87 58.18 -20.09
CA GLU A 350 64.91 58.93 -20.78
C GLU A 350 64.87 60.40 -20.30
N GLU A 351 66.02 60.92 -19.89
CA GLU A 351 66.14 62.32 -19.45
C GLU A 351 65.93 63.29 -20.63
N ALA A 352 65.26 64.41 -20.35
CA ALA A 352 65.11 65.45 -21.34
C ALA A 352 66.46 66.13 -21.65
N THR A 353 66.64 66.54 -22.90
CA THR A 353 67.83 67.29 -23.36
C THR A 353 67.39 68.59 -24.02
N THR A 354 68.34 69.43 -24.42
CA THR A 354 68.05 70.66 -25.18
C THR A 354 67.56 70.38 -26.61
N SER A 355 67.85 69.19 -27.16
CA SER A 355 67.51 68.80 -28.54
C SER A 355 66.37 67.78 -28.63
N LYS A 356 66.21 66.89 -27.65
CA LYS A 356 65.22 65.80 -27.60
C LYS A 356 64.38 65.84 -26.32
N GLU A 357 63.09 65.56 -26.44
CA GLU A 357 62.20 65.36 -25.28
C GLU A 357 62.57 64.08 -24.53
N GLY A 358 62.43 64.11 -23.21
CA GLY A 358 62.56 62.92 -22.36
C GLY A 358 61.29 62.08 -22.37
N LEU A 359 61.36 60.91 -21.72
CA LEU A 359 60.25 59.97 -21.58
C LEU A 359 60.09 59.58 -20.11
N LYS A 360 58.84 59.40 -19.70
CA LYS A 360 58.47 58.95 -18.35
C LYS A 360 57.17 58.15 -18.36
N HIS A 361 57.00 57.29 -17.37
CA HIS A 361 55.76 56.56 -17.15
C HIS A 361 55.34 56.48 -15.68
N GLN A 362 54.09 56.04 -15.46
CA GLN A 362 53.61 55.51 -14.19
C GLN A 362 53.17 54.06 -14.41
N GLU A 363 53.56 53.18 -13.51
CA GLU A 363 53.19 51.77 -13.49
C GLU A 363 52.34 51.43 -12.25
N CYS A 364 51.69 50.27 -12.25
CA CYS A 364 51.01 49.77 -11.07
C CYS A 364 52.02 49.25 -10.04
N THR A 365 52.00 49.75 -8.80
CA THR A 365 52.93 49.35 -7.71
C THR A 365 52.76 47.91 -7.21
N VAL A 366 51.89 47.11 -7.83
CA VAL A 366 51.59 45.71 -7.46
C VAL A 366 51.93 44.74 -8.59
N CYS A 367 51.71 45.12 -9.85
CA CYS A 367 51.91 44.24 -11.01
C CYS A 367 52.83 44.82 -12.11
N HIS A 368 53.42 45.99 -11.90
CA HIS A 368 54.30 46.69 -12.86
C HIS A 368 53.70 46.90 -14.27
N TYR A 369 52.37 46.84 -14.38
CA TYR A 369 51.66 47.22 -15.60
C TYR A 369 51.81 48.72 -15.84
N VAL A 370 52.40 49.11 -16.97
CA VAL A 370 52.53 50.52 -17.37
C VAL A 370 51.14 51.10 -17.63
N MET A 371 50.71 52.01 -16.75
CA MET A 371 49.37 52.60 -16.77
C MET A 371 49.29 53.83 -17.66
N GLN A 372 50.36 54.63 -17.69
CA GLN A 372 50.40 55.90 -18.40
C GLN A 372 51.84 56.24 -18.79
N THR A 373 52.05 56.70 -20.02
CA THR A 373 53.33 57.21 -20.53
C THR A 373 53.15 58.68 -20.94
N SER A 374 54.20 59.49 -20.82
CA SER A 374 54.18 60.93 -21.13
C SER A 374 55.58 61.42 -21.48
N THR A 375 55.70 62.46 -22.31
CA THR A 375 57.01 63.07 -22.59
C THR A 375 57.41 64.05 -21.47
N ILE A 376 58.72 64.33 -21.40
CA ILE A 376 59.30 65.42 -20.62
C ILE A 376 59.73 66.49 -21.61
N ALA A 377 59.20 67.71 -21.46
CA ALA A 377 59.55 68.82 -22.33
C ALA A 377 61.07 69.05 -22.36
N LYS A 378 61.59 69.45 -23.54
CA LYS A 378 63.01 69.72 -23.76
C LYS A 378 63.54 70.72 -22.74
N LEU A 379 64.78 70.52 -22.29
CA LEU A 379 65.45 71.47 -21.41
C LEU A 379 65.67 72.78 -22.17
N ASN A 380 65.11 73.89 -21.68
CA ASN A 380 65.42 75.20 -22.22
C ASN A 380 66.91 75.51 -21.96
N PRO A 381 67.71 75.94 -22.96
CA PRO A 381 69.14 76.20 -22.76
C PRO A 381 69.47 77.39 -21.83
N GLU A 382 68.47 78.12 -21.33
CA GLU A 382 68.67 79.20 -20.36
C GLU A 382 68.13 78.86 -18.96
N VAL A 383 69.02 79.09 -17.97
CA VAL A 383 68.83 79.31 -16.51
C VAL A 383 69.40 78.22 -15.57
N LYS A 384 70.34 78.65 -14.71
CA LYS A 384 70.90 77.93 -13.54
C LYS A 384 70.00 78.17 -12.30
N PRO A 385 70.11 77.41 -11.20
CA PRO A 385 69.00 77.25 -10.26
C PRO A 385 68.72 78.47 -9.39
N THR A 386 67.43 78.68 -9.10
CA THR A 386 66.93 79.58 -8.05
C THR A 386 66.09 78.75 -7.09
N MET A 387 66.45 78.74 -5.80
CA MET A 387 65.50 78.34 -4.74
C MET A 387 64.67 79.55 -4.33
N THR A 388 63.35 79.38 -4.25
CA THR A 388 62.49 80.24 -3.45
C THR A 388 61.34 79.43 -2.85
N THR A 389 60.85 79.88 -1.70
CA THR A 389 60.06 79.09 -0.75
C THR A 389 58.54 79.35 -0.83
N GLU A 390 57.81 78.51 -0.10
CA GLU A 390 56.57 78.84 0.62
C GLU A 390 55.20 78.94 -0.11
N ASN A 391 54.38 77.93 0.21
CA ASN A 391 53.07 78.04 0.87
C ASN A 391 51.90 78.84 0.25
N LYS A 392 50.79 78.10 0.07
CA LYS A 392 49.47 78.32 0.69
C LYS A 392 48.84 79.73 0.49
N THR A 393 47.63 79.85 -0.09
CA THR A 393 46.39 79.48 0.63
C THR A 393 45.14 79.49 -0.28
N GLU A 394 44.12 78.76 0.17
CA GLU A 394 42.68 78.75 -0.16
C GLU A 394 42.12 80.09 -0.71
N THR A 395 41.03 80.11 -1.49
CA THR A 395 39.66 80.07 -0.92
C THR A 395 38.55 79.86 -1.98
N LYS A 396 37.54 79.02 -1.64
CA LYS A 396 36.06 79.10 -1.86
C LYS A 396 35.54 80.28 -2.72
N LYS A 397 34.42 80.20 -3.46
CA LYS A 397 33.10 79.51 -3.30
C LYS A 397 32.43 79.53 -4.73
N GLN A 398 31.25 79.01 -5.08
CA GLN A 398 29.97 78.82 -4.38
C GLN A 398 28.98 77.96 -5.22
N GLU A 399 28.20 77.06 -4.58
CA GLU A 399 26.76 76.68 -4.75
C GLU A 399 26.01 76.79 -6.13
N THR A 400 24.94 76.05 -6.47
CA THR A 400 23.99 75.20 -5.69
C THR A 400 23.11 74.32 -6.61
N LYS A 401 22.76 73.09 -6.16
CA LYS A 401 21.44 72.39 -6.23
C LYS A 401 20.78 72.12 -7.61
N ASP A 402 19.80 71.21 -7.76
CA ASP A 402 19.07 70.26 -6.87
C ASP A 402 18.59 69.05 -7.72
N ASN A 403 18.18 67.86 -7.24
CA ASN A 403 18.17 67.26 -5.90
C ASN A 403 18.54 65.74 -6.05
N GLN A 404 17.85 64.64 -5.68
CA GLN A 404 16.64 64.31 -4.89
C GLN A 404 16.76 62.88 -4.26
N THR A 405 15.65 62.35 -3.76
CA THR A 405 15.35 61.03 -3.15
C THR A 405 15.64 59.81 -4.06
N VAL A 406 15.85 58.58 -3.55
CA VAL A 406 15.08 57.83 -2.53
C VAL A 406 15.95 57.06 -1.52
N LYS A 407 15.39 56.76 -0.33
CA LYS A 407 16.02 55.99 0.76
C LYS A 407 15.60 54.51 0.75
N THR A 408 16.56 53.62 0.99
CA THR A 408 16.51 52.45 1.92
C THR A 408 17.94 51.92 2.09
N GLY A 409 18.39 51.45 3.26
CA GLY A 409 17.77 51.50 4.59
C GLY A 409 18.24 50.34 5.46
N ASP A 410 19.41 50.47 6.13
CA ASP A 410 20.01 49.37 6.90
C ASP A 410 20.64 49.85 8.23
N PRO A 411 19.97 49.64 9.38
CA PRO A 411 20.50 49.94 10.70
C PRO A 411 20.98 48.69 11.46
N THR A 412 22.30 48.57 11.62
CA THR A 412 23.03 47.88 12.71
C THR A 412 22.32 46.80 13.56
N ASN A 413 22.85 45.57 13.50
CA ASN A 413 22.98 44.62 14.62
C ASN A 413 21.78 44.44 15.59
N ILE A 414 20.69 43.80 15.16
CA ILE A 414 19.86 42.98 16.06
C ILE A 414 19.36 41.69 15.35
N LEU A 415 20.21 40.66 15.26
CA LEU A 415 19.70 39.28 15.06
C LEU A 415 20.54 38.13 15.65
N GLU A 416 21.41 38.39 16.64
CA GLU A 416 21.99 37.30 17.46
C GLU A 416 20.94 36.58 18.33
N ALA A 417 19.70 37.08 18.36
CA ALA A 417 18.62 36.61 19.23
C ALA A 417 17.85 35.36 18.74
N MET A 418 17.99 34.93 17.47
CA MET A 418 17.15 33.84 16.92
C MET A 418 17.83 32.45 16.87
N VAL A 419 19.15 32.35 17.05
CA VAL A 419 19.85 31.05 17.01
C VAL A 419 19.57 30.21 18.26
N LEU A 420 19.36 30.84 19.41
CA LEU A 420 19.18 30.15 20.71
C LEU A 420 17.78 29.53 20.92
N LEU A 421 16.76 29.95 20.15
CA LEU A 421 15.39 29.43 20.31
C LEU A 421 15.10 28.13 19.56
N VAL A 422 15.92 27.76 18.56
CA VAL A 422 15.73 26.51 17.80
C VAL A 422 16.32 25.31 18.56
N CYS A 423 17.42 25.49 19.29
CA CYS A 423 18.10 24.43 20.04
C CYS A 423 17.27 23.89 21.22
N SER A 424 16.46 24.72 21.88
CA SER A 424 15.65 24.32 23.04
C SER A 424 14.46 23.42 22.68
N VAL A 425 13.81 23.66 21.54
CA VAL A 425 12.67 22.85 21.07
C VAL A 425 13.11 21.40 20.77
N ILE A 426 14.28 21.22 20.15
CA ILE A 426 14.83 19.90 19.83
C ILE A 426 15.09 19.07 21.09
N ALA A 427 15.61 19.70 22.16
CA ALA A 427 15.85 19.03 23.43
C ALA A 427 14.56 18.49 24.08
N ILE A 428 13.48 19.28 24.06
CA ILE A 428 12.19 18.90 24.66
C ILE A 428 11.57 17.70 23.94
N VAL A 429 11.63 17.66 22.60
CA VAL A 429 11.12 16.54 21.79
C VAL A 429 11.89 15.24 22.07
N ILE A 430 13.21 15.31 22.26
CA ILE A 430 14.05 14.14 22.56
C ILE A 430 13.78 13.59 23.98
N ILE A 431 13.47 14.45 24.94
CA ILE A 431 13.11 14.05 26.32
C ILE A 431 11.74 13.35 26.34
N LYS A 432 10.72 13.93 25.70
CA LYS A 432 9.38 13.34 25.66
C LYS A 432 9.38 11.94 25.00
N LYS A 433 10.11 11.78 23.89
CA LYS A 433 10.30 10.48 23.20
C LYS A 433 11.18 9.47 23.97
N ARG A 434 11.56 9.77 25.23
CA ARG A 434 12.24 8.87 26.17
C ARG A 434 11.39 8.51 27.40
N SER A 435 10.36 9.28 27.78
CA SER A 435 9.39 8.87 28.80
C SER A 435 8.35 7.91 28.22
N GLU A 436 7.88 8.15 26.99
CA GLU A 436 6.91 7.33 26.22
C GLU A 436 7.45 5.94 25.79
N ARG A 437 8.53 5.46 26.43
CA ARG A 437 9.15 4.13 26.27
C ARG A 437 9.61 3.55 27.62
N LYS A 438 8.98 3.97 28.71
CA LYS A 438 9.22 3.48 30.09
C LYS A 438 7.93 3.29 30.92
N GLU A 439 6.79 3.42 30.27
CA GLU A 439 5.53 2.73 30.58
C GLU A 439 5.35 1.64 29.52
#